data_AF-A0A6D2G8B6-F1
#
_entry.id   AF-A0A6D2G8B6-F1
#
_cell.length_a   1.000
_cell.length_b   1.000
_cell.length_c   1.000
_cell.angle_alpha   90.00
_cell.angle_beta   90.00
_cell.angle_gamma   90.00
#
_symmetry.space_group_name_H-M   'P 1'
#
loop_
_entity.id
_entity.type
_entity.pdbx_description
1 polymer ?
#
loop_
_entity_poly.entity_id
_entity_poly.type
_entity_poly.pdbx_seq_one_letter_code
_entity_poly.pdbx_strand_id
1 'polypeptide(L)' 'MQNSLLNTHVTTIDGEVTTLEKYAGKVLLIVNVASRCGLTPQYEQLENIQKAWADQGFIVLGFPCNQFMGQEPGQRRGD' A
#
# COMPACT_ATOMS: atom_id res chain seq x y z
N MET A 1 -24.44 -7.35 7.04
CA MET A 1 -23.49 -6.30 7.46
C MET A 1 -22.24 -6.46 6.63
N GLN A 2 -22.06 -5.64 5.60
CA GLN A 2 -20.82 -5.65 4.83
C GLN A 2 -19.71 -5.18 5.77
N ASN A 3 -18.75 -6.06 6.09
CA ASN A 3 -17.52 -5.64 6.74
C ASN A 3 -16.86 -4.62 5.81
N SER A 4 -17.02 -3.35 6.16
CA SER A 4 -16.49 -2.25 5.36
C SER A 4 -14.98 -2.38 5.32
N LEU A 5 -14.41 -2.39 4.11
CA LEU A 5 -12.96 -2.29 3.87
C LEU A 5 -12.32 -1.18 4.72
N LEU A 6 -13.09 -0.12 5.00
CA LEU A 6 -12.67 1.01 5.81
C LEU A 6 -12.29 0.61 7.24
N ASN A 7 -12.96 -0.39 7.84
CA ASN A 7 -12.75 -0.81 9.22
C ASN A 7 -11.68 -1.91 9.35
N THR A 8 -11.11 -2.36 8.22
CA THR A 8 -10.02 -3.34 8.22
C THR A 8 -8.80 -2.73 8.89
N HIS A 9 -8.30 -3.42 9.92
CA HIS A 9 -7.08 -3.02 10.60
C HIS A 9 -5.88 -3.35 9.73
N VAL A 10 -4.97 -2.39 9.59
CA VAL A 10 -3.73 -2.49 8.83
C VAL A 10 -2.58 -1.94 9.64
N THR A 11 -1.39 -2.48 9.42
CA THR A 11 -0.16 -1.97 10.04
C THR A 11 0.59 -1.12 9.01
N THR A 12 0.95 0.12 9.37
CA THR A 12 1.76 0.99 8.52
C THR A 12 3.21 0.50 8.47
N ILE A 13 4.01 1.06 7.55
CA ILE A 13 5.44 0.75 7.46
C ILE A 13 6.22 1.11 8.74
N ASP A 14 5.71 2.08 9.51
CA ASP A 14 6.27 2.51 10.79
C ASP A 14 5.83 1.62 11.96
N GLY A 15 5.00 0.60 11.72
CA GLY A 15 4.51 -0.35 12.73
C GLY A 15 3.25 0.09 13.48
N GLU A 16 2.62 1.20 13.09
CA GLU A 16 1.37 1.69 13.69
C GLU A 16 0.16 0.90 13.18
N VAL A 17 -0.72 0.45 14.08
CA VAL A 17 -2.00 -0.15 13.70
C VAL A 17 -3.03 0.94 13.46
N THR A 18 -3.63 0.94 12.28
CA THR A 18 -4.63 1.92 11.85
C THR A 18 -5.73 1.25 11.03
N THR A 19 -6.69 2.03 10.54
CA THR A 19 -7.75 1.57 9.63
C THR A 19 -7.72 2.36 8.32
N LEU A 20 -8.56 1.98 7.35
CA LEU A 20 -8.68 2.68 6.07
C LEU A 20 -9.77 3.78 6.08
N GLU A 21 -10.40 4.04 7.23
CA GLU A 21 -11.48 5.01 7.39
C GLU A 21 -11.14 6.42 6.92
N LYS A 22 -9.88 6.86 7.07
CA LYS A 22 -9.41 8.18 6.61
C LYS A 22 -9.51 8.38 5.09
N TYR A 23 -9.74 7.29 4.35
CA TYR A 23 -9.92 7.31 2.90
C TYR A 23 -11.38 7.09 2.47
N ALA A 24 -12.34 7.19 3.38
CA ALA A 24 -13.76 7.15 3.05
C ALA A 24 -14.11 8.17 1.95
N GLY A 25 -14.95 7.74 1.00
CA GLY A 25 -15.37 8.57 -0.14
C GLY A 25 -14.35 8.67 -1.27
N LYS A 26 -13.19 8.01 -1.16
CA LYS A 26 -12.16 7.95 -2.20
C LYS A 26 -12.16 6.60 -2.93
N VAL A 27 -11.69 6.60 -4.18
CA VAL A 27 -11.43 5.37 -4.92
C VAL A 27 -10.03 4.87 -4.55
N LEU A 28 -9.94 3.64 -4.05
CA LEU A 28 -8.69 3.06 -3.56
C LEU A 28 -8.17 1.98 -4.49
N LEU A 29 -6.93 2.12 -4.95
CA LEU A 29 -6.16 1.05 -5.57
C LEU A 29 -5.18 0.49 -4.53
N ILE A 30 -5.49 -0.68 -3.99
CA ILE A 30 -4.67 -1.38 -3.00
C ILE A 30 -3.75 -2.37 -3.74
N VAL A 31 -2.44 -2.21 -3.58
CA VAL A 31 -1.43 -2.98 -4.32
C VAL A 31 -0.49 -3.66 -3.34
N ASN A 32 -0.30 -4.98 -3.49
CA ASN A 32 0.79 -5.67 -2.84
C ASN A 32 2.11 -5.33 -3.56
N VAL A 33 3.07 -4.75 -2.86
CA VAL A 33 4.37 -4.36 -3.42
C VAL A 33 5.49 -5.25 -2.88
N ALA A 34 6.54 -5.46 -3.68
CA ALA A 34 7.73 -6.20 -3.28
C ALA A 34 8.98 -5.45 -3.77
N SER A 35 9.91 -5.16 -2.86
CA SER A 35 11.07 -4.30 -3.11
C SER A 35 12.23 -4.96 -3.87
N ARG A 36 12.31 -6.30 -3.92
CA ARG A 36 13.37 -7.03 -4.67
C ARG A 36 12.94 -7.66 -5.98
N CYS A 37 11.68 -7.53 -6.38
CA CYS A 37 11.27 -7.91 -7.73
C CYS A 37 11.61 -6.70 -8.60
N GLY A 38 12.30 -6.88 -9.74
CA GLY A 38 12.75 -5.81 -10.65
C GLY A 38 11.63 -5.00 -11.33
N LEU A 39 10.63 -4.57 -10.58
CA LEU A 39 9.40 -3.90 -10.96
C LEU A 39 9.49 -2.38 -10.76
N THR A 40 10.69 -1.79 -10.83
CA THR A 40 10.88 -0.34 -10.90
C THR A 40 9.94 0.33 -11.94
N PRO A 41 9.70 -0.27 -13.13
CA PRO A 41 8.74 0.30 -14.08
C PRO A 41 7.29 0.35 -13.57
N GLN A 42 6.90 -0.55 -12.65
CA GLN A 42 5.55 -0.58 -12.09
C GLN A 42 5.34 0.56 -11.08
N TYR A 43 6.35 0.93 -10.30
CA TYR A 43 6.25 2.06 -9.36
C TYR A 43 6.02 3.38 -10.08
N GLU A 44 6.73 3.63 -11.18
CA GLU A 44 6.51 4.82 -12.01
C GLU A 44 5.09 4.87 -12.58
N GLN A 45 4.57 3.73 -13.03
CA GLN A 45 3.18 3.65 -13.52
C GLN A 45 2.17 3.92 -12.41
N LEU A 46 2.38 3.37 -11.21
CA LEU A 46 1.53 3.61 -10.05
C LEU A 46 1.57 5.08 -9.61
N GLU A 47 2.74 5.71 -9.67
CA GLU A 47 2.90 7.14 -9.38
C GLU A 47 2.19 8.00 -10.42
N ASN A 48 2.29 7.64 -11.71
CA ASN A 48 1.64 8.38 -12.79
C ASN A 48 0.12 8.34 -12.69
N ILE A 49 -0.48 7.17 -12.38
CA ILE A 49 -1.93 7.08 -12.16
C ILE A 49 -2.35 7.81 -10.89
N GLN A 50 -1.54 7.78 -9.81
CA GLN A 50 -1.81 8.56 -8.61
C GLN A 50 -1.89 10.04 -8.95
N LYS A 51 -0.89 10.57 -9.66
CA LYS A 51 -0.84 11.99 -10.07
C LYS A 51 -2.01 12.36 -10.98
N ALA A 52 -2.36 11.50 -11.94
CA ALA A 52 -3.42 11.79 -12.91
C ALA A 52 -4.82 11.89 -12.28
N TRP A 53 -5.06 11.18 -11.18
CA TRP A 53 -6.41 11.06 -10.60
C TRP A 53 -6.52 11.55 -9.14
N ALA A 54 -5.43 12.06 -8.54
CA ALA A 54 -5.42 12.53 -7.15
C ALA A 54 -6.53 13.54 -6.84
N ASP A 55 -6.71 14.54 -7.72
CA ASP A 55 -7.69 15.61 -7.55
C ASP A 55 -9.14 15.13 -7.67
N GLN A 56 -9.34 13.93 -8.24
CA GLN A 56 -10.65 13.27 -8.37
C GLN A 56 -10.94 12.30 -7.21
N GLY A 57 -10.11 12.30 -6.16
CA GLY A 57 -10.28 11.43 -5.01
C GLY A 57 -9.77 10.01 -5.22
N PHE A 58 -8.78 9.80 -6.08
CA PHE A 58 -8.11 8.51 -6.25
C PHE A 58 -6.85 8.39 -5.38
N ILE A 59 -6.65 7.22 -4.76
CA ILE A 59 -5.47 6.92 -3.94
C ILE A 59 -4.93 5.52 -4.22
N VAL A 60 -3.61 5.42 -4.46
CA VAL A 60 -2.85 4.17 -4.45
C VAL A 60 -2.30 3.90 -3.06
N LEU A 61 -2.55 2.69 -2.52
CA LEU A 61 -2.01 2.22 -1.24
C LEU A 61 -1.13 0.98 -1.48
N GLY A 62 0.17 1.11 -1.23
CA GLY A 62 1.13 0.02 -1.32
C GLY A 62 1.26 -0.74 0.00
N PHE A 63 1.05 -2.05 -0.03
CA PHE A 63 1.26 -2.96 1.10
C PHE A 63 2.46 -3.86 0.82
N PRO A 64 3.60 -3.66 1.49
CA PRO A 64 4.75 -4.53 1.32
C PRO A 64 4.39 -5.94 1.80
N CYS A 65 4.68 -6.95 0.98
CA CYS A 65 4.37 -8.33 1.31
C CYS A 65 5.57 -9.23 1.06
N ASN A 66 6.08 -9.83 2.14
CA ASN A 66 7.20 -10.78 2.08
C ASN A 66 6.77 -12.22 1.70
N GLN A 67 5.50 -12.46 1.38
CA GLN A 67 4.99 -13.80 1.03
C GLN A 67 5.36 -14.26 -0.39
N PHE A 68 6.00 -13.40 -1.19
CA PHE A 68 6.55 -13.76 -2.50
C PHE A 68 8.06 -14.02 -2.40
N MET A 69 8.43 -15.27 -2.14
CA MET A 69 9.80 -15.82 -2.25
C MET A 69 10.89 -15.13 -1.39
N GLY A 70 10.56 -14.57 -0.23
CA GLY A 70 11.56 -13.99 0.69
C GLY A 70 12.21 -12.70 0.16
N GLN A 71 11.52 -12.01 -0.75
CA GLN A 71 12.03 -10.83 -1.44
C GLN A 71 12.00 -9.54 -0.62
N GLU A 72 11.62 -9.58 0.65
CA GLU A 72 11.76 -8.46 1.58
C GLU A 72 12.63 -8.89 2.77
N PRO A 73 13.94 -8.59 2.77
CA PRO A 73 14.76 -8.88 3.94
C PRO A 73 14.36 -7.82 4.96
N GLY A 74 13.58 -8.19 5.96
CA GLY A 74 13.20 -7.27 7.03
C GLY A 74 14.44 -6.54 7.52
N GLN A 75 14.52 -5.25 7.26
CA GLN A 75 15.64 -4.43 7.71
C GLN A 75 15.35 -4.00 9.15
N ARG A 76 15.50 -4.94 10.08
CA ARG A 76 15.84 -4.59 11.46
C ARG A 76 17.35 -4.56 11.55
N ARG A 77 17.93 -3.38 11.31
CA ARG A 77 19.23 -3.01 11.87
C ARG A 77 18.95 -2.23 13.14
N GLY A 78 19.25 -2.84 14.27
CA GLY A 78 19.19 -2.26 15.60
C GLY A 78 19.67 -3.30 16.60
N ASP A 79 20.95 -3.15 16.98
CA ASP A 79 21.57 -3.47 18.29
C ASP A 79 21.05 -4.66 19.13
#